data_AF-A0ABD3FBC5-F1
#
_entry.id   AF-A0ABD3FBC5-F1
#
_cell.length_a   1.000
_cell.length_b   1.000
_cell.length_c   1.000
_cell.angle_alpha   90.00
_cell.angle_beta   90.00
_cell.angle_gamma   90.00
#
_symmetry.space_group_name_H-M   'P 1'
#
loop_
_entity.id
_entity.type
_entity.pdbx_description
1 polymer ?
#
loop_
_entity_poly.entity_id
_entity_poly.type
_entity_poly.pdbx_seq_one_letter_code
_entity_poly.pdbx_strand_id
1 'polypeptide(L)'
;MSGRRRITLTLKLLASVDDTGGTQAFKKELVKGWLDETTHPLNVFNKLKLNEAGDDLLSNSLLSVWVQYMKFFNEKFPHAETTMIQTFTKSYKGDEVKLAQMLEAAKKVPSTEKIATNPDADFAFQP
;
A
#
# COMPACT_ATOMS: atom_id res chain seq x y z
N MET A 1 -29.96 -9.09 -3.25
CA MET A 1 -28.72 -9.67 -2.69
C MET A 1 -27.72 -10.00 -3.81
N SER A 2 -26.82 -9.09 -4.19
CA SER A 2 -25.60 -9.41 -4.98
C SER A 2 -24.75 -8.15 -5.17
N GLY A 3 -23.73 -7.99 -4.34
CA GLY A 3 -22.74 -6.90 -4.49
C GLY A 3 -21.33 -7.26 -4.01
N ARG A 4 -21.13 -8.47 -3.50
CA ARG A 4 -19.86 -8.89 -2.87
C ARG A 4 -19.04 -9.89 -3.70
N ARG A 5 -19.52 -10.29 -4.90
CA ARG A 5 -18.88 -11.36 -5.70
C ARG A 5 -17.83 -10.86 -6.70
N ARG A 6 -17.79 -9.56 -7.01
CA ARG A 6 -16.83 -9.00 -7.99
C ARG A 6 -15.45 -8.74 -7.40
N ILE A 7 -15.39 -8.27 -6.15
CA ILE A 7 -14.14 -7.92 -5.45
C ILE A 7 -13.26 -9.17 -5.23
N THR A 8 -13.86 -10.31 -4.94
CA THR A 8 -13.11 -11.56 -4.70
C THR A 8 -12.55 -12.16 -6.00
N LEU A 9 -13.19 -11.91 -7.16
CA LEU A 9 -12.70 -12.40 -8.45
C LEU A 9 -11.51 -11.60 -8.95
N THR A 10 -11.53 -10.27 -8.78
CA THR A 10 -10.44 -9.39 -9.21
C THR A 10 -9.18 -9.59 -8.37
N LEU A 11 -9.31 -9.79 -7.05
CA LEU A 11 -8.16 -10.06 -6.19
C LEU A 11 -7.48 -11.41 -6.51
N LYS A 12 -8.28 -12.42 -6.91
CA LYS A 12 -7.77 -13.74 -7.30
C LYS A 12 -7.06 -13.72 -8.67
N LEU A 13 -7.45 -12.80 -9.57
CA LEU A 13 -6.79 -12.59 -10.85
C LEU A 13 -5.43 -11.86 -10.71
N LEU A 14 -5.35 -10.90 -9.79
CA LEU A 14 -4.13 -10.10 -9.52
C LEU A 14 -3.00 -10.94 -8.93
N ALA A 15 -3.31 -12.02 -8.21
CA ALA A 15 -2.31 -12.95 -7.69
C ALA A 15 -1.72 -13.92 -8.74
N SER A 16 -2.24 -13.91 -9.99
CA SER A 16 -1.98 -14.96 -10.98
C SER A 16 -1.30 -14.50 -12.28
N VAL A 17 -1.00 -13.21 -12.50
CA VAL A 17 -0.56 -12.75 -13.83
C VAL A 17 0.75 -11.97 -13.78
N ASP A 18 1.78 -12.60 -14.33
CA ASP A 18 2.96 -11.97 -14.91
C ASP A 18 2.53 -11.03 -16.05
N ASP A 19 2.89 -9.76 -15.89
CA ASP A 19 2.99 -8.70 -16.90
C ASP A 19 2.07 -8.77 -18.13
N THR A 20 0.87 -8.18 -18.05
CA THR A 20 0.16 -7.69 -19.25
C THR A 20 -0.58 -6.38 -18.96
N GLY A 21 -0.52 -5.45 -19.93
CA GLY A 21 -0.96 -4.04 -19.82
C GLY A 21 -2.40 -3.77 -19.36
N GLY A 22 -3.25 -4.78 -19.23
CA GLY A 22 -4.57 -4.67 -18.57
C GLY A 22 -4.45 -4.34 -17.08
N THR A 23 -3.37 -4.78 -16.42
CA THR A 23 -3.10 -4.49 -15.01
C THR A 23 -2.87 -2.99 -14.77
N GLN A 24 -2.26 -2.27 -15.71
CA GLN A 24 -2.00 -0.83 -15.60
C GLN A 24 -3.28 0.00 -15.73
N ALA A 25 -4.16 -0.35 -16.68
CA ALA A 25 -5.44 0.31 -16.86
C ALA A 25 -6.36 0.10 -15.65
N PHE A 26 -6.40 -1.11 -15.10
CA PHE A 26 -7.20 -1.42 -13.91
C PHE A 26 -6.64 -0.78 -12.64
N LYS A 27 -5.31 -0.76 -12.45
CA LYS A 27 -4.65 0.02 -11.38
C LYS A 27 -5.05 1.49 -11.47
N LYS A 28 -5.04 2.07 -12.67
CA LYS A 28 -5.45 3.46 -12.91
C LYS A 28 -6.93 3.71 -12.62
N GLU A 29 -7.81 2.77 -12.93
CA GLU A 29 -9.25 2.88 -12.68
C GLU A 29 -9.59 2.71 -11.18
N LEU A 30 -8.93 1.79 -10.48
CA LEU A 30 -9.02 1.65 -9.02
C LEU A 30 -8.55 2.92 -8.31
N VAL A 31 -7.40 3.44 -8.72
CA VAL A 31 -6.87 4.71 -8.21
C VAL A 31 -7.88 5.81 -8.47
N LYS A 32 -8.42 5.96 -9.69
CA LYS A 32 -9.48 6.94 -9.98
C LYS A 32 -10.70 6.82 -9.06
N GLY A 33 -11.20 5.60 -8.83
CA GLY A 33 -12.33 5.38 -7.92
C GLY A 33 -12.03 5.81 -6.47
N TRP A 34 -10.80 5.64 -6.00
CA TRP A 34 -10.35 6.16 -4.70
C TRP A 34 -10.00 7.65 -4.70
N LEU A 35 -9.96 8.31 -5.85
CA LEU A 35 -9.69 9.75 -5.97
C LEU A 35 -10.96 10.59 -6.04
N ASP A 36 -12.07 10.01 -6.50
CA ASP A 36 -13.40 10.62 -6.44
C ASP A 36 -13.96 10.59 -5.01
N GLU A 37 -13.59 9.59 -4.22
CA GLU A 37 -13.77 9.60 -2.77
C GLU A 37 -12.53 10.23 -2.13
N THR A 38 -12.63 11.40 -1.49
CA THR A 38 -11.54 12.08 -0.75
C THR A 38 -11.07 11.27 0.48
N THR A 39 -10.63 10.04 0.25
CA THR A 39 -10.36 9.03 1.26
C THR A 39 -8.92 9.15 1.71
N HIS A 40 -8.70 9.41 3.00
CA HIS A 40 -7.35 9.52 3.54
C HIS A 40 -6.52 8.23 3.27
N PRO A 41 -5.23 8.31 2.90
CA PRO A 41 -4.41 7.14 2.55
C PRO A 41 -4.42 6.01 3.59
N LEU A 42 -4.46 6.34 4.89
CA LEU A 42 -4.66 5.37 5.98
C LEU A 42 -5.88 4.46 5.77
N ASN A 43 -7.00 5.01 5.31
CA ASN A 43 -8.22 4.22 5.09
C ASN A 43 -8.07 3.31 3.86
N VAL A 44 -7.38 3.77 2.82
CA VAL A 44 -7.06 2.94 1.65
C VAL A 44 -6.10 1.81 2.02
N PHE A 45 -5.13 2.06 2.90
CA PHE A 45 -4.22 1.04 3.44
C PHE A 45 -4.99 -0.12 4.08
N ASN A 46 -5.98 0.21 4.91
CA ASN A 46 -6.85 -0.76 5.56
C ASN A 46 -7.83 -1.43 4.59
N LYS A 47 -8.37 -0.70 3.60
CA LYS A 47 -9.22 -1.29 2.54
C LYS A 47 -8.46 -2.34 1.72
N LEU A 48 -7.17 -2.13 1.52
CA LEU A 48 -6.26 -3.07 0.87
C LEU A 48 -5.80 -4.21 1.80
N LYS A 49 -6.21 -4.18 3.07
CA LYS A 49 -5.82 -5.13 4.10
C LYS A 49 -4.31 -5.23 4.30
N LEU A 50 -3.59 -4.13 4.03
CA LEU A 50 -2.14 -4.09 4.23
C LEU A 50 -1.79 -4.11 5.72
N ASN A 51 -2.67 -3.60 6.59
CA ASN A 51 -2.55 -3.71 8.05
C ASN A 51 -2.63 -5.16 8.56
N GLU A 52 -3.20 -6.08 7.77
CA GLU A 52 -3.33 -7.50 8.09
C GLU A 52 -2.23 -8.35 7.43
N ALA A 53 -1.38 -7.76 6.57
CA ALA A 53 -0.41 -8.50 5.76
C ALA A 53 0.75 -9.12 6.56
N GLY A 54 0.98 -8.66 7.79
CA GLY A 54 2.07 -9.18 8.63
C GLY A 54 3.43 -9.09 7.90
N ASP A 55 4.25 -10.13 8.03
CA ASP A 55 5.60 -10.18 7.46
C ASP A 55 5.64 -9.99 5.93
N ASP A 56 4.54 -10.27 5.23
CA ASP A 56 4.42 -10.10 3.78
C ASP A 56 4.09 -8.66 3.36
N LEU A 57 3.92 -7.72 4.30
CA LEU A 57 3.56 -6.33 4.01
C LEU A 57 4.49 -5.71 2.97
N LEU A 58 5.81 -5.86 3.16
CA LEU A 58 6.82 -5.20 2.32
C LEU A 58 7.06 -5.91 0.98
N SER A 59 6.69 -7.18 0.87
CA SER A 59 6.69 -7.92 -0.39
C SER A 59 5.35 -7.82 -1.15
N ASN A 60 4.31 -7.25 -0.51
CA ASN A 60 2.99 -7.14 -1.10
C ASN A 60 2.96 -6.12 -2.24
N SER A 61 2.63 -6.59 -3.45
CA SER A 61 2.51 -5.73 -4.64
C SER A 61 1.52 -4.57 -4.49
N LEU A 62 0.49 -4.72 -3.63
CA LEU A 62 -0.49 -3.67 -3.33
C LEU A 62 0.10 -2.51 -2.53
N LEU A 63 1.21 -2.72 -1.80
CA LEU A 63 1.92 -1.65 -1.11
C LEU A 63 2.40 -0.59 -2.11
N SER A 64 2.97 -1.01 -3.25
CA SER A 64 3.43 -0.10 -4.31
C SER A 64 2.30 0.76 -4.91
N VAL A 65 1.08 0.20 -4.99
CA VAL A 65 -0.12 0.89 -5.48
C VAL A 65 -0.59 1.90 -4.43
N TRP A 66 -0.59 1.51 -3.16
CA TRP A 66 -0.95 2.39 -2.05
C TRP A 66 0.02 3.57 -1.92
N VAL A 67 1.32 3.36 -2.10
CA VAL A 67 2.32 4.44 -2.07
C VAL A 67 2.08 5.47 -3.17
N GLN A 68 1.78 5.03 -4.39
CA GLN A 68 1.43 5.93 -5.49
C GLN A 68 0.17 6.75 -5.17
N TYR A 69 -0.84 6.11 -4.58
CA TYR A 69 -2.05 6.79 -4.12
C TYR A 69 -1.75 7.84 -3.05
N MET A 70 -0.93 7.49 -2.05
CA MET A 70 -0.52 8.39 -0.97
C MET A 70 0.18 9.64 -1.52
N LYS A 71 1.11 9.47 -2.47
CA LYS A 71 1.80 10.60 -3.12
C LYS A 71 0.82 11.53 -3.81
N PHE A 72 -0.05 11.00 -4.66
CA PHE A 72 -1.08 11.79 -5.34
C PHE A 72 -1.99 12.51 -4.34
N PHE A 73 -2.38 11.84 -3.26
CA PHE A 73 -3.20 12.44 -2.21
C PHE A 73 -2.47 13.60 -1.52
N ASN A 74 -1.20 13.42 -1.14
CA ASN A 74 -0.40 14.45 -0.48
C ASN A 74 -0.17 15.67 -1.39
N GLU A 75 0.05 15.47 -2.69
CA GLU A 75 0.16 16.55 -3.68
C GLU A 75 -1.14 17.37 -3.78
N LYS A 76 -2.29 16.69 -3.75
CA LYS A 76 -3.61 17.34 -3.86
C LYS A 76 -4.09 17.95 -2.54
N PHE A 77 -3.69 17.39 -1.40
CA PHE A 77 -4.14 17.75 -0.07
C PHE A 77 -2.95 17.93 0.90
N PRO A 78 -2.11 18.97 0.71
CA PRO A 78 -0.88 19.15 1.50
C PRO A 78 -1.13 19.34 3.00
N HIS A 79 -2.31 19.85 3.38
CA HIS A 79 -2.69 20.01 4.80
C HIS A 79 -3.18 18.72 5.48
N ALA A 80 -3.38 17.65 4.72
CA ALA A 80 -3.84 16.36 5.21
C ALA A 80 -2.87 15.23 4.86
N GLU A 81 -1.62 15.58 4.54
CA GLU A 81 -0.63 14.61 4.10
C GLU A 81 -0.33 13.54 5.16
N THR A 82 0.15 12.40 4.69
CA THR A 82 0.68 11.36 5.57
C THR A 82 1.89 10.68 4.95
N THR A 83 2.70 10.04 5.79
CA THR A 83 3.86 9.25 5.35
C THR A 83 3.62 7.76 5.55
N MET A 84 4.52 6.93 5.02
CA MET A 84 4.42 5.49 5.23
C MET A 84 4.60 5.13 6.69
N ILE A 85 5.61 5.73 7.35
CA ILE A 85 5.87 5.44 8.76
C ILE A 85 4.71 5.87 9.66
N GLN A 86 4.05 7.00 9.35
CA GLN A 86 2.86 7.43 10.08
C GLN A 86 1.70 6.46 9.88
N THR A 87 1.51 5.97 8.65
CA THR A 87 0.46 5.00 8.35
C THR A 87 0.71 3.68 9.04
N PHE A 88 1.94 3.16 9.00
CA PHE A 88 2.30 1.91 9.67
C PHE A 88 2.13 2.03 11.19
N THR A 89 2.69 3.08 11.80
CA THR A 89 2.57 3.31 13.25
C THR A 89 1.11 3.41 13.69
N LYS A 90 0.24 4.07 12.90
CA LYS A 90 -1.19 4.17 13.20
C LYS A 90 -1.92 2.83 13.03
N SER A 91 -1.54 2.05 12.01
CA SER A 91 -2.19 0.78 11.69
C SER A 91 -1.81 -0.35 12.64
N TYR A 92 -0.59 -0.32 13.18
CA TYR A 92 -0.04 -1.30 14.13
C TYR A 92 0.01 -0.77 15.57
N LYS A 93 -0.81 0.24 15.91
CA LYS A 93 -0.87 0.79 17.27
C LYS A 93 -1.27 -0.31 18.26
N GLY A 94 -0.44 -0.56 19.28
CA GLY A 94 -0.59 -1.66 20.23
C GLY A 94 0.17 -2.95 19.85
N ASP A 95 0.75 -2.99 18.65
CA ASP A 95 1.59 -4.06 18.12
C ASP A 95 2.93 -3.50 17.61
N GLU A 96 3.47 -2.46 18.26
CA GLU A 96 4.68 -1.76 17.82
C GLU A 96 5.91 -2.70 17.77
N VAL A 97 5.97 -3.68 18.68
CA VAL A 97 7.01 -4.72 18.70
C VAL A 97 6.96 -5.55 17.41
N LYS A 98 5.76 -5.92 16.94
CA LYS A 98 5.57 -6.69 15.72
C LYS A 98 5.96 -5.87 14.50
N LEU A 99 5.56 -4.59 14.44
CA LEU A 99 5.98 -3.68 13.37
C LEU A 99 7.51 -3.57 13.30
N ALA A 100 8.18 -3.40 14.45
CA ALA A 100 9.63 -3.34 14.50
C ALA A 100 10.28 -4.65 14.03
N GLN A 101 9.77 -5.81 14.45
CA GLN A 101 10.25 -7.12 14.01
C GLN A 101 10.11 -7.33 12.51
N MET A 102 8.97 -6.91 11.92
CA MET A 102 8.74 -6.97 10.48
C MET A 102 9.74 -6.11 9.70
N LEU A 103 9.98 -4.87 10.16
CA LEU A 103 10.98 -4.00 9.54
C LEU A 103 12.39 -4.58 9.69
N GLU A 104 12.75 -5.12 10.85
CA GLU A 104 14.05 -5.77 11.07
C GLU A 104 14.23 -7.05 10.22
N ALA A 105 13.17 -7.82 9.99
CA ALA A 105 13.20 -8.97 9.10
C ALA A 105 13.38 -8.54 7.64
N ALA A 106 12.67 -7.51 7.20
CA ALA A 106 12.76 -6.99 5.84
C ALA A 106 14.10 -6.31 5.52
N LYS A 107 14.82 -5.80 6.54
CA LYS A 107 16.22 -5.36 6.39
C LYS A 107 17.16 -6.49 5.99
N LYS A 108 16.85 -7.73 6.35
CA LYS A 108 17.69 -8.90 6.02
C LYS A 108 17.47 -9.42 4.61
N VAL A 109 16.43 -8.92 3.93
CA VAL A 109 16.08 -9.31 2.56
C VAL A 109 16.56 -8.21 1.62
N PRO A 110 17.51 -8.50 0.70
CA PRO A 110 18.11 -7.47 -0.16
C PRO A 110 17.11 -6.65 -0.98
N SER A 111 16.00 -7.26 -1.40
CA SER A 111 14.95 -6.59 -2.19
C SER A 111 14.06 -5.64 -1.38
N THR A 112 14.06 -5.73 -0.04
CA THR A 112 13.24 -4.89 0.84
C THR A 112 14.06 -4.08 1.85
N GLU A 113 15.38 -4.23 1.84
CA GLU A 113 16.30 -3.61 2.80
C GLU A 113 16.20 -2.09 2.82
N LYS A 114 16.19 -1.47 1.64
CA LYS A 114 16.11 -0.01 1.50
C LYS A 114 14.81 0.54 2.05
N ILE A 115 13.69 -0.09 1.68
CA ILE A 115 12.34 0.25 2.15
C ILE A 115 12.24 0.05 3.67
N ALA A 116 12.82 -1.01 4.22
CA ALA A 116 12.75 -1.29 5.65
C ALA A 116 13.62 -0.35 6.51
N THR A 117 14.74 0.14 5.96
CA THR A 117 15.65 1.05 6.65
C THR A 117 15.14 2.48 6.65
N ASN A 118 14.59 2.91 5.53
CA ASN A 118 13.96 4.21 5.43
C ASN A 118 12.75 4.09 4.50
N PRO A 119 11.56 3.79 5.07
CA PRO A 119 10.35 3.60 4.29
C PRO A 119 10.14 4.76 3.32
N ASP A 120 10.26 5.98 3.82
CA ASP A 120 9.97 7.16 3.00
C ASP A 120 11.09 7.47 1.98
N ALA A 121 12.35 7.04 2.16
CA ALA A 121 13.44 7.39 1.24
C ALA A 121 13.55 6.56 -0.03
N ASP A 122 13.18 5.28 -0.03
CA ASP A 122 13.24 4.48 -1.28
C ASP A 122 12.13 4.89 -2.26
N PHE A 123 11.08 5.55 -1.75
CA PHE A 123 9.99 6.08 -2.56
C PHE A 123 10.00 7.61 -2.65
N ALA A 124 10.86 8.32 -1.92
CA ALA A 124 11.08 9.75 -2.13
C ALA A 124 12.00 9.92 -3.35
N PHE A 125 11.49 10.57 -4.40
CA PHE A 125 12.23 10.92 -5.61
C PHE A 125 12.65 9.75 -6.51
N GLN A 126 11.68 9.21 -7.25
CA GLN A 126 11.93 8.94 -8.66
C GLN A 126 11.18 10.02 -9.47
N PRO A 127 11.87 10.79 -10.33
CA PRO A 127 11.23 11.75 -11.22
C PRO A 127 10.31 11.07 -12.24
#